data_AF-A0A208ZZ00-F1
#
_entry.id   AF-A0A208ZZ00-F1
#
_cell.length_a   1.000
_cell.length_b   1.000
_cell.length_c   1.000
_cell.angle_alpha   90.00
_cell.angle_beta   90.00
_cell.angle_gamma   90.00
#
_symmetry.space_group_name_H-M   'P 1'
#
loop_
_entity.id
_entity.type
_entity.pdbx_description
1 polymer ?
#
loop_
_entity_poly.entity_id
_entity_poly.type
_entity_poly.pdbx_seq_one_letter_code
_entity_poly.pdbx_strand_id
1 'polypeptide(L)' 'MPKKKLGEPTSTSVIYIGQQRYQLLAKHAREISYLSNTNIKTTTFLHYLIDEFTKKGHASLLNQLQKAPPAEEE' A
#
# COMPACT_ATOMS: atom_id res chain seq x y z
N MET A 1 -15.37 -19.04 -17.57
CA MET A 1 -14.85 -17.75 -17.05
C MET A 1 -15.91 -16.68 -17.32
N PRO A 2 -16.43 -15.98 -16.31
CA PRO A 2 -17.44 -14.96 -16.55
C PRO A 2 -16.81 -13.82 -17.37
N LYS A 3 -17.43 -13.49 -18.50
CA LYS A 3 -17.01 -12.39 -19.37
C LYS A 3 -17.26 -11.08 -18.62
N LYS A 4 -16.19 -10.35 -18.29
CA LYS A 4 -16.27 -9.01 -17.66
C LYS A 4 -17.06 -8.08 -18.61
N LYS A 5 -18.21 -7.56 -18.18
CA LYS A 5 -19.01 -6.62 -18.97
C LYS A 5 -18.24 -5.30 -19.10
N LEU A 6 -18.04 -4.82 -20.32
CA LEU A 6 -17.52 -3.47 -20.56
C LEU A 6 -18.52 -2.45 -20.00
N GLY A 7 -18.07 -1.59 -19.09
CA GLY A 7 -18.87 -0.48 -18.53
C GLY A 7 -19.28 -0.63 -17.07
N GLU A 8 -19.01 -1.76 -16.40
CA GLU A 8 -19.20 -1.85 -14.95
C GLU A 8 -18.00 -1.15 -14.25
N PRO A 9 -18.25 -0.09 -13.45
CA PRO A 9 -17.17 0.56 -12.72
C PRO A 9 -16.57 -0.45 -11.73
N THR A 10 -15.30 -0.80 -11.94
CA THR A 10 -14.53 -1.50 -10.91
C THR A 10 -14.52 -0.63 -9.66
N SER A 11 -15.18 -1.08 -8.60
CA SER A 11 -15.20 -0.40 -7.31
C SER A 11 -13.77 -0.14 -6.86
N THR A 12 -13.33 1.11 -7.00
CA THR A 12 -11.97 1.55 -6.71
C THR A 12 -12.07 2.57 -5.60
N SER A 13 -11.37 2.33 -4.50
CA SER A 13 -11.25 3.27 -3.40
C SER A 13 -9.96 4.07 -3.53
N VAL A 14 -9.97 5.34 -3.13
CA VAL A 14 -8.80 6.22 -3.19
C VAL A 14 -8.28 6.46 -1.77
N ILE A 15 -6.96 6.30 -1.60
CA ILE A 15 -6.24 6.66 -0.37
C ILE A 15 -5.25 7.76 -0.71
N TYR A 16 -5.33 8.89 -0.02
CA TYR A 16 -4.34 9.95 -0.15
C TYR A 16 -3.09 9.59 0.65
N ILE A 17 -1.93 9.73 0.02
CA ILE A 17 -0.63 9.53 0.66
C ILE A 17 0.16 10.83 0.61
N GLY A 18 0.93 11.11 1.66
CA GLY A 18 1.80 12.27 1.71
C GLY A 18 2.88 12.24 0.62
N GLN A 19 3.22 13.40 0.07
CA GLN A 19 4.14 13.53 -1.07
C GLN A 19 5.49 12.85 -0.83
N GLN A 20 6.07 13.01 0.37
CA GLN A 20 7.36 12.40 0.72
C GLN A 20 7.30 10.87 0.69
N ARG A 21 6.21 10.27 1.21
CA ARG A 21 6.01 8.81 1.19
C ARG A 21 5.88 8.31 -0.25
N TYR A 22 5.15 9.04 -1.10
CA TYR A 22 5.06 8.72 -2.52
C TYR A 22 6.42 8.78 -3.22
N GLN A 23 7.21 9.83 -2.99
CA GLN A 23 8.55 9.98 -3.59
C GLN A 23 9.48 8.83 -3.19
N LEU A 24 9.43 8.39 -1.93
CA LEU A 24 10.19 7.25 -1.46
C LEU A 24 9.79 5.95 -2.19
N LEU A 25 8.49 5.66 -2.29
CA LEU A 25 7.99 4.51 -3.04
C LEU A 25 8.40 4.58 -4.52
N ALA A 26 8.34 5.77 -5.13
CA ALA A 26 8.74 5.99 -6.50
C ALA A 26 10.24 5.76 -6.74
N LYS A 27 11.09 6.15 -5.78
CA LYS A 27 12.54 5.86 -5.82
C LYS A 27 12.80 4.36 -5.88
N HIS A 28 12.18 3.59 -4.97
CA HIS A 28 12.34 2.13 -4.94
C HIS A 28 11.79 1.45 -6.20
N ALA A 29 10.60 1.85 -6.67
CA ALA A 29 10.04 1.29 -7.90
C ALA A 29 10.94 1.54 -9.12
N ARG A 30 11.58 2.72 -9.21
CA ARG A 30 12.55 3.04 -10.27
C ARG A 30 13.81 2.18 -10.17
N GLU A 31 14.33 2.00 -8.97
CA GLU A 31 15.51 1.17 -8.73
C GLU A 31 15.24 -0.30 -9.08
N ILE A 32 14.11 -0.85 -8.65
CA ILE A 32 13.69 -2.20 -9.05
C ILE A 32 13.57 -2.27 -10.57
N SER A 33 12.98 -1.25 -11.21
CA SER A 33 12.81 -1.24 -12.66
C SER A 33 14.14 -1.27 -13.40
N TYR A 34 15.13 -0.52 -12.91
CA TYR A 34 16.48 -0.50 -13.44
C TYR A 34 17.18 -1.86 -13.28
N LEU A 35 17.15 -2.44 -12.09
CA LEU A 35 17.85 -3.69 -11.79
C LEU A 35 17.21 -4.92 -12.45
N SER A 36 15.88 -4.92 -12.62
CA SER A 36 15.14 -6.04 -13.21
C SER A 36 14.91 -5.92 -14.72
N ASN A 37 15.39 -4.83 -15.35
CA ASN A 37 15.12 -4.49 -16.74
C ASN A 37 13.62 -4.55 -17.12
N THR A 38 12.74 -4.26 -16.15
CA THR A 38 11.28 -4.35 -16.27
C THR A 38 10.65 -3.07 -15.76
N ASN A 39 9.72 -2.47 -16.51
CA ASN A 39 9.07 -1.24 -16.07
C ASN A 39 8.02 -1.52 -14.97
N ILE A 40 8.30 -1.09 -13.74
CA ILE A 40 7.38 -1.21 -12.61
C ILE A 40 6.87 0.17 -12.17
N LYS A 41 5.54 0.30 -12.08
CA LYS A 41 4.89 1.50 -11.55
C LYS A 41 4.99 1.55 -10.03
N THR A 42 5.01 2.76 -9.47
CA THR A 42 4.96 2.98 -8.01
C THR A 42 3.75 2.30 -7.36
N THR A 43 2.60 2.29 -8.02
CA THR A 43 1.38 1.60 -7.54
C THR A 43 1.57 0.10 -7.43
N THR A 44 2.29 -0.52 -8.39
CA THR A 44 2.59 -1.96 -8.36
C THR A 44 3.44 -2.31 -7.14
N PHE A 45 4.46 -1.50 -6.87
CA PHE A 45 5.28 -1.69 -5.67
C PHE A 45 4.49 -1.47 -4.38
N LEU A 46 3.61 -0.46 -4.34
CA LEU A 46 2.73 -0.23 -3.20
C LEU A 46 1.78 -1.42 -2.95
N HIS A 47 1.16 -1.97 -4.01
CA HIS A 47 0.28 -3.13 -3.88
C HIS A 47 1.05 -4.35 -3.35
N TYR A 48 2.27 -4.60 -3.84
CA TYR A 48 3.14 -5.65 -3.32
C TYR A 48 3.40 -5.48 -1.81
N LEU A 49 3.71 -4.25 -1.36
CA LEU A 49 3.90 -4.00 0.07
C LEU A 49 2.63 -4.26 0.90
N ILE A 50 1.47 -3.92 0.36
CA ILE A 50 0.18 -4.21 1.02
C ILE A 50 0.01 -5.73 1.14
N ASP A 51 0.14 -6.48 0.04
CA ASP A 51 -0.12 -7.91 0.02
C ASP A 51 0.83 -8.68 0.96
N GLU A 52 2.11 -8.32 0.98
CA GLU A 52 3.12 -9.00 1.80
C GLU A 52 3.07 -8.61 3.28
N PHE A 53 2.80 -7.34 3.60
CA PHE A 53 3.00 -6.83 4.96
C PHE A 53 1.71 -6.51 5.72
N THR A 54 0.52 -6.58 5.12
CA THR A 54 -0.74 -6.20 5.81
C THR A 54 -0.96 -6.98 7.10
N LYS A 55 -0.76 -8.31 7.09
CA LYS A 55 -0.96 -9.14 8.30
C LYS A 55 0.01 -8.76 9.42
N LYS A 56 1.28 -8.54 9.08
CA LYS A 56 2.31 -8.12 10.02
C LYS A 56 2.04 -6.72 10.56
N GLY A 57 1.64 -5.79 9.68
CA GLY A 57 1.28 -4.43 10.03
C GLY A 57 0.09 -4.38 10.99
N HIS A 58 -0.96 -5.15 10.69
CA HIS A 58 -2.13 -5.30 11.57
C HIS A 58 -1.72 -5.76 12.97
N ALA A 59 -1.03 -6.90 13.08
CA ALA A 59 -0.67 -7.46 14.38
C ALA A 59 0.24 -6.52 15.19
N SER A 60 1.22 -5.90 14.53
CA SER A 60 2.13 -4.95 15.15
C SER A 60 1.38 -3.72 15.68
N LEU A 61 0.53 -3.11 14.85
CA LEU A 61 -0.20 -1.90 15.22
C LEU A 61 -1.22 -2.17 16.33
N LEU A 62 -1.97 -3.28 16.23
CA LEU A 62 -2.92 -3.68 17.28
C LEU A 62 -2.21 -3.86 18.63
N ASN A 63 -1.07 -4.56 18.63
CA ASN A 63 -0.29 -4.77 19.85
C ASN A 63 0.25 -3.46 20.44
N GLN A 64 0.64 -2.49 19.61
CA GLN A 64 1.09 -1.18 20.08
C GLN A 64 -0.05 -0.42 20.76
N LEU A 65 -1.23 -0.41 20.13
CA LEU A 65 -2.38 0.32 20.64
C LEU A 65 -2.99 -0.33 21.90
N GLN A 66 -2.96 -1.66 22.02
CA GLN A 66 -3.42 -2.36 23.22
C GLN A 66 -2.48 -2.20 24.43
N LYS A 67 -1.20 -1.91 24.18
CA LYS A 67 -0.20 -1.66 25.24
C LYS A 67 -0.06 -0.19 25.59
N ALA A 68 -0.56 0.70 24.73
CA ALA A 68 -0.66 2.11 25.06
C ALA A 68 -1.73 2.28 26.16
N PRO A 69 -1.46 3.04 27.24
CA PRO A 69 -2.53 3.44 28.16
C PRO A 69 -3.60 4.20 27.36
N PRO A 70 -4.88 4.16 27.78
CA PRO A 70 -5.92 4.91 27.11
C PRO A 70 -5.48 6.37 27.00
N ALA A 71 -5.62 6.95 25.81
CA ALA A 71 -5.41 8.37 25.62
C ALA A 71 -6.34 9.08 26.62
N GLU A 72 -5.75 9.84 27.55
CA GLU A 72 -6.53 10.72 28.42
C GLU A 72 -7.32 11.64 27.49
N GLU A 73 -8.64 11.47 27.49
CA GLU A 73 -9.57 12.38 26.84
C GLU A 73 -9.48 13.71 27.60
N GLU A 74 -8.86 14.73 27.00
CA GLU A 74 -8.96 16.14 27.43
C GLU A 74 -10.35 16.73 27.08
#